data_AF-A0A353ZS11-F1
#
_entry.id   AF-A0A353ZS11-F1
#
_cell.length_a   1.000
_cell.length_b   1.000
_cell.length_c   1.000
_cell.angle_alpha   90.00
_cell.angle_beta   90.00
_cell.angle_gamma   90.00
#
_symmetry.space_group_name_H-M   'P 1'
#
loop_
_entity.id
_entity.type
_entity.pdbx_description
1 polymer ?
#
loop_
_entity_poly.entity_id
_entity_poly.type
_entity_poly.pdbx_seq_one_letter_code
_entity_poly.pdbx_strand_id
1 'polypeptide(L)' 'RHLLLVVNGADKAGILAAALNGPVTADCPGSVLQLHPHVTVVADEAAASQ' A
#
# COMPACT_ATOMS: atom_id res chain seq x y z
N ARG A 1 6.59 13.24 -11.39
CA ARG A 1 6.17 13.55 -10.00
C ARG A 1 6.17 12.23 -9.23
N HIS A 2 6.46 12.22 -7.93
CA HIS A 2 6.78 11.01 -7.15
C HIS A 2 5.89 10.96 -5.91
N LEU A 3 5.33 9.78 -5.61
CA LEU A 3 4.54 9.54 -4.40
C LEU A 3 5.36 8.80 -3.35
N LEU A 4 5.26 9.25 -2.09
CA LEU A 4 5.80 8.58 -0.93
C LEU A 4 4.64 8.15 -0.03
N LEU A 5 4.50 6.84 0.19
CA LEU A 5 3.51 6.25 1.09
C LEU A 5 4.24 5.75 2.34
N VAL A 6 3.83 6.22 3.52
CA VAL A 6 4.37 5.77 4.81
C VAL A 6 3.29 5.02 5.56
N VAL A 7 3.61 3.81 6.04
CA VAL A 7 2.65 2.92 6.72
C VAL A 7 3.29 2.38 7.99
N ASN A 8 2.54 2.37 9.08
CA ASN A 8 3.03 1.93 10.39
C ASN A 8 1.93 1.14 11.13
N GLY A 9 2.32 0.03 11.76
CA GLY A 9 1.47 -0.76 12.63
C GLY A 9 0.78 -1.96 11.96
N ALA A 10 0.61 -3.03 12.75
CA ALA A 10 0.08 -4.32 12.30
C ALA A 10 -1.36 -4.24 11.74
N ASP A 11 -2.19 -3.34 12.28
CA ASP A 11 -3.57 -3.13 11.81
C ASP A 11 -3.66 -2.71 10.33
N LYS A 12 -2.53 -2.29 9.75
CA LYS A 12 -2.43 -1.89 8.34
C LYS A 12 -1.89 -2.99 7.43
N ALA A 13 -1.43 -4.12 7.96
CA ALA A 13 -0.78 -5.15 7.15
C ALA A 13 -1.69 -5.71 6.07
N GLY A 14 -2.91 -6.12 6.43
CA GLY A 14 -3.87 -6.66 5.46
C GLY A 14 -4.25 -5.65 4.36
N ILE A 15 -4.49 -4.39 4.72
CA ILE A 15 -4.87 -3.37 3.73
C ILE A 15 -3.68 -2.93 2.86
N LEU A 16 -2.45 -2.95 3.40
CA LEU A 16 -1.24 -2.67 2.64
C LEU A 16 -0.99 -3.76 1.58
N ALA A 17 -1.11 -5.03 1.98
CA ALA A 17 -1.00 -6.17 1.06
C ALA A 17 -2.06 -6.08 -0.05
N ALA A 18 -3.31 -5.79 0.30
CA ALA A 18 -4.40 -5.63 -0.66
C ALA A 18 -4.16 -4.45 -1.62
N ALA A 19 -3.68 -3.31 -1.10
CA ALA A 19 -3.42 -2.11 -1.91
C ALA A 19 -2.24 -2.30 -2.88
N LEU A 20 -1.21 -3.06 -2.53
CA LEU A 20 -0.02 -3.21 -3.37
C LEU A 20 -0.04 -4.44 -4.28
N ASN A 21 -0.68 -5.54 -3.84
CA ASN A 21 -0.66 -6.83 -4.53
C ASN A 21 -2.05 -7.33 -4.96
N GLY A 22 -3.12 -6.69 -4.48
CA GLY A 22 -4.50 -7.03 -4.83
C GLY A 22 -4.98 -6.38 -6.14
N PRO A 23 -6.20 -6.69 -6.60
CA PRO A 23 -6.79 -6.07 -7.79
C PRO A 23 -7.05 -4.58 -7.57
N VAL A 24 -6.94 -3.79 -8.64
CA VAL A 24 -7.33 -2.36 -8.60
C VAL A 24 -8.85 -2.25 -8.57
N THR A 25 -9.40 -1.83 -7.43
CA THR A 25 -10.85 -1.75 -7.16
C THR A 25 -11.22 -0.56 -6.27
N ALA A 26 -12.46 -0.09 -6.38
CA ALA A 26 -13.02 0.95 -5.52
C ALA A 26 -13.16 0.52 -4.05
N ASP A 27 -13.27 -0.78 -3.78
CA ASP A 27 -13.35 -1.34 -2.42
C ASP A 27 -12.03 -1.18 -1.66
N CYS A 28 -10.91 -1.06 -2.37
CA CYS A 28 -9.59 -0.77 -1.82
C CYS A 28 -8.99 0.44 -2.56
N PRO A 29 -9.35 1.68 -2.18
CA PRO A 29 -8.92 2.89 -2.90
C PRO A 29 -7.39 3.01 -3.06
N GLY A 30 -6.61 2.50 -2.10
CA GLY A 30 -5.15 2.48 -2.17
C GLY A 30 -4.58 1.69 -3.35
N SER A 31 -5.34 0.75 -3.91
CA SER A 31 -4.93 -0.05 -5.08
C SER A 31 -4.68 0.78 -6.33
N VAL A 32 -5.25 1.98 -6.44
CA VAL A 32 -4.99 2.90 -7.57
C VAL A 32 -3.51 3.33 -7.63
N LEU A 33 -2.78 3.26 -6.52
CA LEU A 33 -1.37 3.64 -6.47
C LEU A 33 -0.49 2.74 -7.35
N GLN A 34 -0.92 1.50 -7.63
CA GLN A 34 -0.24 0.59 -8.56
C GLN A 34 -0.14 1.17 -9.98
N LEU A 35 -1.05 2.07 -10.37
CA LEU A 35 -1.08 2.70 -11.69
C LEU A 35 -0.16 3.92 -11.80
N HIS A 36 0.38 4.42 -10.68
CA HIS A 36 1.27 5.55 -10.70
C HIS A 36 2.71 5.09 -11.04
N PRO A 37 3.37 5.69 -12.05
CA PRO A 37 4.64 5.19 -12.57
C PRO A 37 5.83 5.32 -11.59
N HIS A 38 5.65 6.04 -10.48
CA HIS A 38 6.72 6.24 -9.49
C HIS A 38 6.18 6.37 -8.07
N VAL A 39 6.27 5.29 -7.29
CA VAL A 39 5.83 5.21 -5.90
C VAL A 39 6.93 4.59 -5.05
N THR A 40 7.21 5.19 -3.89
CA THR A 40 8.03 4.58 -2.84
C THR A 40 7.15 4.32 -1.63
N VAL A 41 7.23 3.11 -1.09
CA VAL A 41 6.52 2.71 0.13
C VAL A 41 7.54 2.47 1.23
N VAL A 42 7.34 3.13 2.37
CA VAL A 42 8.12 2.92 3.59
C VAL A 42 7.16 2.35 4.63
N ALA A 43 7.37 1.10 5.02
CA ALA A 43 6.56 0.41 6.01
C ALA A 43 7.45 -0.09 7.15
N ASP A 44 6.91 -0.12 8.37
CA ASP A 44 7.53 -0.87 9.46
C ASP A 44 7.28 -2.37 9.30
N GLU A 45 8.01 -3.18 10.06
CA GLU A 45 7.91 -4.65 10.00
C GLU A 45 6.49 -5.14 10.31
N ALA A 46 5.79 -4.47 11.24
CA ALA A 46 4.43 -4.81 11.61
C ALA A 46 3.45 -4.59 10.45
N ALA A 47 3.51 -3.44 9.77
CA ALA A 47 2.68 -3.18 8.60
C ALA A 47 3.08 -4.02 7.38
N ALA A 48 4.33 -4.50 7.30
CA ALA A 48 4.81 -5.36 6.21
C ALA A 48 4.64 -6.87 6.49
N SER A 49 3.86 -7.25 7.51
CA SER A 49 3.75 -8.64 7.99
C SER A 49 2.77 -9.53 7.21
N GLN A 50 2.10 -9.02 6.19
CA GLN A 50 1.15 -9.73 5.32
C GLN A 50 1.46 -9.44 3.85
#